data_AF-A0A1V6BQP1-F1
#
_entry.id   AF-A0A1V6BQP1-F1
#
_cell.length_a   1.000
_cell.length_b   1.000
_cell.length_c   1.000
_cell.angle_alpha   90.00
_cell.angle_beta   90.00
_cell.angle_gamma   90.00
#
_symmetry.space_group_name_H-M   'P 1'
#
loop_
_entity.id
_entity.type
_entity.pdbx_description
1 polymer ?
#
loop_
_entity_poly.entity_id
_entity_poly.type
_entity_poly.pdbx_seq_one_letter_code
_entity_poly.pdbx_strand_id
1 'polypeptide(L)'
;MKSRGYRFDRQASQNMLLLGVIVLGFLILHLSQFWIKMQWQQLSGGDPQNGYLLVTGYLGTPWVAICYIAWFAALWFHINHGFWSAFQTLGLNNQRFLPILRTVSVVYSSLLFVGFTTIVVWCMFF
;
A
#
# COMPACT_ATOMS: atom_id res chain seq x y z
N MET A 1 -36.87 10.99 4.18
CA MET A 1 -36.07 11.57 3.07
C MET A 1 -34.59 11.45 3.41
N LYS A 2 -33.85 10.48 2.84
CA LYS A 2 -32.39 10.39 2.99
C LYS A 2 -31.78 11.37 1.98
N SER A 3 -31.31 12.52 2.44
CA SER A 3 -30.78 13.58 1.57
C SER A 3 -29.59 13.06 0.77
N ARG A 4 -29.47 13.52 -0.48
CA ARG A 4 -28.44 13.08 -1.45
C ARG A 4 -27.00 13.21 -0.90
N GLY A 5 -26.77 14.12 0.05
CA GLY A 5 -25.49 14.27 0.78
C GLY A 5 -25.08 13.03 1.59
N TYR A 6 -26.04 12.38 2.28
CA TYR A 6 -25.77 11.19 3.10
C TYR A 6 -25.22 9.99 2.27
N ARG A 7 -25.53 9.92 0.96
CA ARG A 7 -25.00 8.86 0.08
C ARG A 7 -23.56 9.11 -0.35
N PHE A 8 -23.19 10.37 -0.62
CA PHE A 8 -21.84 10.73 -1.05
C PHE A 8 -20.83 10.55 0.08
N ASP A 9 -21.14 11.00 1.30
CA ASP A 9 -20.26 10.85 2.47
C ASP A 9 -20.04 9.38 2.81
N ARG A 10 -21.10 8.56 2.64
CA ARG A 10 -21.04 7.11 2.80
C ARG A 10 -20.15 6.45 1.73
N GLN A 11 -20.24 6.85 0.46
CA GLN A 11 -19.39 6.31 -0.61
C GLN A 11 -17.91 6.65 -0.40
N ALA A 12 -17.59 7.88 0.03
CA ALA A 12 -16.22 8.27 0.32
C ALA A 12 -15.61 7.47 1.48
N SER A 13 -16.36 7.29 2.57
CA SER A 13 -15.93 6.51 3.73
C SER A 13 -15.88 4.99 3.46
N GLN A 14 -16.86 4.45 2.73
CA GLN A 14 -16.89 3.03 2.36
C GLN A 14 -15.72 2.63 1.46
N ASN A 15 -15.29 3.52 0.57
CA ASN A 15 -14.14 3.25 -0.28
C ASN A 15 -12.84 3.10 0.52
N MET A 16 -12.70 3.76 1.68
CA MET A 16 -11.51 3.61 2.54
C MET A 16 -11.46 2.25 3.25
N LEU A 17 -12.60 1.73 3.71
CA LEU A 17 -12.68 0.38 4.28
C LEU A 17 -12.39 -0.68 3.20
N LEU A 18 -12.97 -0.52 2.00
CA LEU A 18 -12.71 -1.40 0.86
C LEU A 18 -11.23 -1.40 0.48
N LEU A 19 -10.60 -0.21 0.35
CA LEU A 19 -9.17 -0.08 0.09
C LEU A 19 -8.34 -0.73 1.20
N GLY A 20 -8.75 -0.62 2.46
CA GLY A 20 -8.08 -1.28 3.59
C GLY A 20 -8.15 -2.82 3.51
N VAL A 21 -9.31 -3.38 3.17
CA VAL A 21 -9.50 -4.83 2.99
C VAL A 21 -8.69 -5.34 1.81
N ILE A 22 -8.67 -4.57 0.72
CA ILE A 22 -7.75 -4.80 -0.40
C ILE A 22 -6.35 -4.84 0.20
N VAL A 23 -5.78 -3.72 0.67
CA VAL A 23 -4.39 -3.63 1.19
C VAL A 23 -4.00 -4.81 2.10
N LEU A 24 -4.87 -5.21 3.02
CA LEU A 24 -4.64 -6.34 3.91
C LEU A 24 -4.46 -7.68 3.17
N GLY A 25 -5.31 -7.98 2.18
CA GLY A 25 -5.20 -9.18 1.37
C GLY A 25 -3.86 -9.28 0.64
N PHE A 26 -3.36 -8.16 0.11
CA PHE A 26 -2.03 -8.14 -0.51
C PHE A 26 -0.90 -8.19 0.48
N LEU A 27 -1.05 -7.60 1.67
CA LEU A 27 -0.02 -7.74 2.69
C LEU A 27 0.21 -9.22 3.02
N ILE A 28 -0.86 -10.01 3.14
CA ILE A 28 -0.76 -11.46 3.36
C ILE A 28 -0.07 -12.14 2.17
N LEU A 29 -0.48 -11.82 0.93
CA LEU A 29 0.13 -12.36 -0.28
C LEU A 29 1.62 -11.99 -0.39
N HIS A 30 1.97 -10.73 -0.16
CA HIS A 30 3.32 -10.20 -0.20
C HIS A 30 4.21 -10.86 0.86
N LEU A 31 3.72 -10.98 2.10
CA LEU A 31 4.46 -11.65 3.17
C LEU A 31 4.64 -13.14 2.87
N SER A 32 3.64 -13.82 2.30
CA SER A 32 3.76 -15.24 1.95
C SER A 32 4.70 -15.50 0.77
N GLN A 33 4.75 -14.62 -0.22
CA GLN A 33 5.63 -14.76 -1.38
C GLN A 33 7.09 -14.43 -1.08
N PHE A 34 7.35 -13.39 -0.30
CA PHE A 34 8.71 -12.89 -0.07
C PHE A 34 9.18 -13.15 1.36
N TRP A 35 8.47 -12.61 2.36
CA TRP A 35 8.95 -12.61 3.73
C TRP A 35 9.06 -14.02 4.33
N ILE A 36 8.06 -14.88 4.11
CA ILE A 36 8.05 -16.27 4.61
C ILE A 36 9.17 -17.11 3.95
N LYS A 37 9.50 -16.83 2.69
CA LYS A 37 10.54 -17.56 1.94
C LYS A 37 11.96 -17.07 2.22
N MET A 38 12.10 -15.88 2.79
CA MET A 38 13.38 -15.24 3.09
C MET A 38 13.62 -15.13 4.59
N GLN A 39 13.01 -14.13 5.22
CA GLN A 39 13.28 -13.75 6.61
C GLN A 39 12.79 -14.80 7.59
N TRP A 40 11.59 -15.37 7.35
CA TRP A 40 11.08 -16.42 8.22
C TRP A 40 11.92 -17.69 8.16
N GLN A 41 12.32 -18.15 6.96
CA GLN A 41 13.22 -19.30 6.83
C GLN A 41 14.52 -19.08 7.60
N GLN A 42 15.09 -17.86 7.52
CA GLN A 42 16.32 -17.53 8.24
C GLN A 42 16.13 -17.59 9.76
N LEU A 43 14.98 -17.18 10.28
CA LEU A 43 14.68 -17.19 11.71
C LEU A 43 14.28 -18.58 12.22
N SER A 44 13.63 -19.40 11.39
CA SER A 44 13.14 -20.73 11.77
C SER A 44 14.16 -21.85 11.56
N GLY A 45 15.40 -21.52 11.17
CA GLY A 45 16.44 -22.50 10.84
C GLY A 45 16.21 -23.26 9.53
N GLY A 46 15.37 -22.72 8.64
CA GLY A 46 15.17 -23.22 7.27
C GLY A 46 16.25 -22.73 6.31
N ASP A 47 16.07 -23.00 5.02
CA ASP A 47 16.97 -22.56 3.95
C ASP A 47 16.40 -21.29 3.26
N PRO A 48 16.95 -20.09 3.54
CA PRO A 48 16.43 -18.84 3.01
C PRO A 48 16.64 -18.73 1.50
N GLN A 49 15.57 -18.49 0.76
CA GLN A 49 15.69 -18.25 -0.67
C GLN A 49 16.30 -16.88 -0.96
N ASN A 50 17.05 -16.77 -2.07
CA ASN A 50 17.63 -15.51 -2.49
C ASN A 50 16.53 -14.51 -2.90
N GLY A 51 16.44 -13.40 -2.17
CA GLY A 51 15.43 -12.38 -2.39
C GLY A 51 15.48 -11.75 -3.78
N TYR A 52 16.67 -11.59 -4.36
CA TYR A 52 16.81 -11.07 -5.72
C TYR A 52 16.11 -11.98 -6.74
N LEU A 53 16.35 -13.29 -6.66
CA LEU A 53 15.76 -14.27 -7.58
C LEU A 53 14.24 -14.38 -7.40
N LEU A 54 13.76 -14.27 -6.16
CA LEU A 54 12.32 -14.26 -5.88
C LEU A 54 11.64 -13.02 -6.49
N VAL A 55 12.23 -11.84 -6.30
CA VAL A 55 11.70 -10.58 -6.79
C VAL A 55 11.71 -10.55 -8.32
N THR A 56 12.83 -10.85 -8.97
CA THR A 56 12.90 -10.88 -10.44
C THR A 56 12.04 -11.98 -11.05
N GLY A 57 11.92 -13.14 -10.40
CA GLY A 57 11.06 -14.22 -10.86
C GLY A 57 9.57 -13.87 -10.82
N TYR A 58 9.06 -13.41 -9.68
CA TYR A 58 7.64 -13.05 -9.54
C TYR A 58 7.31 -11.76 -10.30
N LEU A 59 8.09 -10.70 -10.12
CA LEU A 59 7.79 -9.39 -10.72
C LEU A 59 8.22 -9.27 -12.18
N GLY A 60 9.08 -10.17 -12.68
CA GLY A 60 9.37 -10.27 -14.12
C GLY A 60 8.21 -10.87 -14.92
N THR A 61 7.23 -11.49 -14.25
CA THR A 61 6.02 -12.00 -14.91
C THR A 61 5.04 -10.84 -15.17
N PRO A 62 4.69 -10.49 -16.42
CA PRO A 62 3.98 -9.24 -16.72
C PRO A 62 2.63 -9.08 -16.03
N TRP A 63 1.84 -10.16 -15.92
CA TRP A 63 0.54 -10.07 -15.26
C TRP A 63 0.68 -9.86 -13.74
N VAL A 64 1.69 -10.47 -13.10
CA VAL A 64 1.98 -10.27 -11.67
C VAL A 64 2.42 -8.83 -11.43
N ALA A 65 3.29 -8.30 -12.29
CA ALA A 65 3.74 -6.91 -12.24
C ALA A 65 2.57 -5.93 -12.31
N ILE A 66 1.66 -6.09 -13.27
CA ILE A 66 0.47 -5.24 -13.42
C ILE A 66 -0.41 -5.31 -12.17
N CYS A 67 -0.63 -6.52 -11.63
CA CYS A 67 -1.35 -6.66 -10.37
C CYS A 67 -0.66 -5.88 -9.25
N TYR A 68 0.66 -6.05 -9.06
CA TYR A 68 1.43 -5.35 -8.04
C TYR A 68 1.37 -3.82 -8.17
N ILE A 69 1.39 -3.27 -9.39
CA ILE A 69 1.25 -1.82 -9.62
C ILE A 69 -0.15 -1.33 -9.23
N ALA A 70 -1.20 -2.07 -9.59
CA ALA A 70 -2.57 -1.76 -9.17
C ALA A 70 -2.71 -1.79 -7.64
N TRP A 71 -2.02 -2.72 -6.99
CA TRP A 71 -1.94 -2.83 -5.54
C TRP A 71 -1.22 -1.66 -4.88
N PHE A 72 -0.10 -1.20 -5.45
CA PHE A 72 0.57 0.01 -4.98
C PHE A 72 -0.30 1.26 -5.14
N ALA A 73 -1.12 1.33 -6.20
CA ALA A 73 -2.07 2.42 -6.36
C ALA A 73 -3.16 2.40 -5.26
N ALA A 74 -3.70 1.22 -4.93
CA ALA A 74 -4.64 1.07 -3.81
C ALA A 74 -4.00 1.46 -2.46
N LEU A 75 -2.75 1.06 -2.24
CA LEU A 75 -1.97 1.43 -1.06
C LEU A 75 -1.71 2.94 -1.00
N TRP A 76 -1.42 3.57 -2.14
CA TRP A 76 -1.25 5.02 -2.26
C TRP A 76 -2.49 5.77 -1.79
N PHE A 77 -3.67 5.43 -2.31
CA PHE A 77 -4.93 6.02 -1.85
C PHE A 77 -5.17 5.78 -0.35
N HIS A 78 -4.91 4.56 0.13
CA HIS A 78 -5.12 4.21 1.54
C HIS A 78 -4.23 5.03 2.48
N ILE A 79 -2.92 5.13 2.21
CA ILE A 79 -1.98 5.90 3.04
C ILE A 79 -2.21 7.40 2.90
N ASN A 80 -2.47 7.89 1.68
CA ASN A 80 -2.74 9.31 1.43
C ASN A 80 -3.94 9.86 2.23
N HIS A 81 -4.94 9.02 2.50
CA HIS A 81 -6.08 9.39 3.33
C HIS A 81 -5.89 8.99 4.80
N GLY A 82 -5.41 7.77 5.05
CA GLY A 82 -5.28 7.19 6.39
C GLY A 82 -4.26 7.91 7.26
N PHE A 83 -3.17 8.42 6.68
CA PHE A 83 -2.09 9.06 7.45
C PHE A 83 -2.60 10.30 8.18
N TRP A 84 -3.13 11.31 7.47
CA TRP A 84 -3.62 12.52 8.14
C TRP A 84 -4.89 12.25 8.97
N SER A 85 -5.75 11.31 8.54
CA SER A 85 -6.96 10.94 9.27
C SER A 85 -6.64 10.28 10.62
N ALA A 86 -5.59 9.45 10.70
CA ALA A 86 -5.17 8.83 11.95
C ALA A 86 -4.73 9.89 12.97
N PHE A 87 -3.95 10.88 12.54
CA PHE A 87 -3.53 11.99 13.41
C PHE A 87 -4.71 12.88 13.85
N GLN A 88 -5.73 13.04 13.01
CA GLN A 88 -6.97 13.69 13.42
C GLN A 88 -7.67 12.92 14.55
N THR A 89 -7.76 11.59 14.45
CA THR A 89 -8.35 10.72 15.48
C THR A 89 -7.55 10.74 16.78
N LEU A 90 -6.22 10.87 16.71
CA LEU A 90 -5.34 11.00 17.87
C LEU A 90 -5.39 12.39 18.53
N GLY A 91 -6.19 13.33 18.00
CA GLY A 91 -6.40 14.66 18.58
C GLY A 91 -5.52 15.77 18.00
N LEU A 92 -4.65 15.48 17.02
CA LEU A 92 -3.82 16.49 16.32
C LEU A 92 -4.63 17.23 15.23
N ASN A 93 -5.77 17.80 15.61
CA ASN A 93 -6.75 18.42 14.71
C ASN A 93 -6.63 19.96 14.64
N ASN A 94 -5.46 20.53 14.92
CA ASN A 94 -5.28 21.98 14.88
C ASN A 94 -5.25 22.51 13.42
N GLN A 95 -5.81 23.69 13.20
CA GLN A 95 -5.86 24.40 11.89
C GLN A 95 -4.46 24.62 11.27
N ARG A 96 -3.40 24.65 12.09
CA ARG A 96 -2.01 24.77 11.62
C ARG A 96 -1.37 23.43 11.24
N PHE A 97 -1.68 22.34 11.97
CA PHE A 97 -1.02 21.04 11.79
C PHE A 97 -1.68 20.18 10.71
N LEU A 98 -3.01 20.21 10.59
CA LEU A 98 -3.73 19.47 9.56
C LEU A 98 -3.26 19.73 8.11
N PRO A 99 -3.07 20.98 7.65
CA PRO A 99 -2.62 21.21 6.27
C PRO A 99 -1.21 20.67 6.02
N ILE A 100 -0.33 20.71 7.04
CA ILE A 100 1.01 20.13 6.98
C ILE A 100 0.90 18.61 6.85
N LEU A 101 0.12 17.95 7.71
CA LEU A 101 -0.07 16.50 7.70
C LEU A 101 -0.65 15.99 6.37
N ARG A 102 -1.59 16.74 5.78
CA ARG A 102 -2.12 16.41 4.44
C ARG A 102 -1.05 16.50 3.36
N THR A 103 -0.22 17.54 3.39
CA THR A 103 0.87 17.70 2.42
C THR A 103 1.91 16.59 2.57
N VAL A 104 2.32 16.30 3.81
CA VAL A 104 3.25 15.20 4.13
C VAL A 104 2.68 13.86 3.67
N SER A 105 1.37 13.63 3.89
CA SER A 105 0.70 12.41 3.45
C SER A 105 0.77 12.20 1.94
N VAL A 106 0.50 13.25 1.15
CA VAL A 106 0.59 13.20 -0.33
C VAL A 106 2.02 12.95 -0.78
N VAL A 107 2.99 13.68 -0.24
CA VAL A 107 4.40 13.54 -0.61
C VAL A 107 4.92 12.14 -0.27
N TYR A 108 4.70 11.70 0.97
CA TYR A 108 5.18 10.42 1.46
C TYR A 108 4.56 9.24 0.70
N SER A 109 3.24 9.23 0.52
CA SER A 109 2.56 8.17 -0.23
C SER A 109 3.03 8.13 -1.68
N SER A 110 3.19 9.28 -2.34
CA SER A 110 3.62 9.36 -3.74
C SER A 110 5.06 8.87 -3.92
N LEU A 111 5.96 9.18 -2.98
CA LEU A 111 7.33 8.67 -2.99
C LEU A 111 7.38 7.15 -2.89
N LEU A 112 6.59 6.54 -2.00
CA LEU A 112 6.51 5.08 -1.90
C LEU A 112 5.94 4.46 -3.18
N PHE A 113 4.86 5.03 -3.72
CA PHE A 113 4.25 4.53 -4.95
C PHE A 113 5.23 4.55 -6.13
N VAL A 114 5.91 5.68 -6.36
CA VAL A 114 6.87 5.82 -7.45
C VAL A 114 8.08 4.92 -7.22
N GLY A 115 8.64 4.89 -6.00
CA GLY A 115 9.80 4.09 -5.65
C GLY A 115 9.57 2.59 -5.90
N PHE A 116 8.49 2.03 -5.36
CA PHE A 116 8.19 0.61 -5.55
C PHE A 116 7.74 0.27 -6.97
N THR A 117 6.99 1.15 -7.64
CA THR A 117 6.60 0.94 -9.04
C THR A 117 7.82 0.92 -9.95
N THR A 118 8.82 1.77 -9.70
CA THR A 118 10.07 1.79 -10.46
C THR A 118 10.79 0.45 -10.39
N ILE A 119 10.82 -0.19 -9.22
CA ILE A 119 11.42 -1.52 -9.04
C ILE A 119 10.68 -2.58 -9.87
N VAL A 120 9.34 -2.59 -9.83
CA VAL A 120 8.53 -3.54 -10.63
C VAL A 120 8.78 -3.35 -12.11
N VAL A 121 8.74 -2.10 -12.59
CA VAL A 121 8.97 -1.77 -13.99
C VAL A 121 10.38 -2.20 -14.41
N TRP A 122 11.39 -1.97 -13.57
CA TRP A 122 12.74 -2.45 -13.83
C TRP A 122 12.80 -3.97 -13.97
N CYS A 123 12.17 -4.74 -13.06
CA CYS A 123 12.11 -6.20 -13.15
C CYS A 123 11.37 -6.73 -14.39
N MET A 124 10.52 -5.93 -15.06
CA MET A 124 9.87 -6.36 -16.31
C MET A 124 10.81 -6.37 -17.52
N PHE A 125 11.93 -5.63 -17.45
CA PHE A 125 12.86 -5.47 -18.56
C PHE A 125 14.20 -6.23 -18.38
N PHE A 126 14.46 -6.77 -17.19
CA PHE A 126 15.71 -7.43 -16.82
C PHE A 126 15.43 -8.74 -16.07
#